data_AF-A0A0E3RP73-F1
#
_entry.id   AF-A0A0E3RP73-F1
#
_cell.length_a   1.000
_cell.length_b   1.000
_cell.length_c   1.000
_cell.angle_alpha   90.00
_cell.angle_beta   90.00
_cell.angle_gamma   90.00
#
_symmetry.space_group_name_H-M   'P 1'
#
loop_
_entity.id
_entity.type
_entity.pdbx_description
1 polymer ?
#
loop_
_entity_poly.entity_id
_entity_poly.type
_entity_poly.pdbx_seq_one_letter_code
_entity_poly.pdbx_strand_id
1 'polypeptide(L)'
;MDSENKNLVLILLVLALFTGMAVEVSEGSTVVGVILFLISIFLLTQINFKHLGNSGLLKKSKTYFVIGVFIVSADLYYNFKNGGELGTLDVMTLFFGASLIGTQLQNPQIARVSKFGAYISSVFVVLYLIFYSMFAFLNIDFLHKFDHYMILLPTVKIIGLMGIPLEVIATETVRISGVEEMTMVIGGPCSGLYSMFLLIGIVFGYSQIEKMDFNRTFMMLGFCVAVAYISNLFRVIVLYLTAYYYGQETMMMVHTHIGWIIFAGVAAGIMYFIELKR
;
A
#
# COMPACT_ATOMS: atom_id res chain seq x y z
N MET A 1 16.29 17.38 13.07
CA MET A 1 15.88 15.96 13.06
C MET A 1 17.03 15.20 12.43
N ASP A 2 17.50 14.09 13.02
CA ASP A 2 18.51 13.25 12.37
C ASP A 2 17.99 12.84 10.97
N SER A 3 18.88 12.80 9.99
CA SER A 3 18.49 12.55 8.59
C SER A 3 17.72 11.23 8.41
N GLU A 4 18.03 10.24 9.24
CA GLU A 4 17.36 8.93 9.23
C GLU A 4 15.92 9.03 9.75
N ASN A 5 15.69 9.77 10.84
CA ASN A 5 14.35 9.99 11.38
C ASN A 5 13.48 10.79 10.39
N LYS A 6 14.08 11.77 9.69
CA LYS A 6 13.39 12.51 8.61
C LYS A 6 12.97 11.59 7.46
N ASN A 7 13.87 10.70 7.03
CA ASN A 7 13.58 9.76 5.96
C ASN A 7 12.49 8.76 6.36
N LEU A 8 12.52 8.26 7.59
CA LEU A 8 11.48 7.36 8.13
C LEU A 8 10.10 8.02 8.09
N VAL A 9 10.02 9.28 8.51
CA VAL A 9 8.79 10.06 8.46
C VAL A 9 8.29 10.24 7.04
N LEU A 10 9.17 10.64 6.11
CA LEU A 10 8.80 10.79 4.70
C LEU A 10 8.32 9.46 4.10
N ILE A 11 8.95 8.35 4.46
CA ILE A 11 8.54 7.00 4.04
C ILE A 11 7.12 6.68 4.53
N LEU A 12 6.82 6.96 5.81
CA LEU A 12 5.49 6.73 6.38
C LEU A 12 4.42 7.62 5.74
N LEU A 13 4.77 8.86 5.39
CA LEU A 13 3.87 9.80 4.75
C LEU A 13 3.61 9.43 3.28
N VAL A 14 4.65 9.00 2.56
CA VAL A 14 4.51 8.41 1.21
C VAL A 14 3.61 7.19 1.25
N LEU A 15 3.76 6.32 2.26
CA LEU A 15 2.90 5.16 2.43
C LEU A 15 1.43 5.56 2.62
N ALA A 16 1.16 6.53 3.49
CA ALA A 16 -0.19 7.00 3.75
C ALA A 16 -0.87 7.49 2.47
N LEU A 17 -0.14 8.25 1.66
CA LEU A 17 -0.62 8.80 0.40
C LEU A 17 -0.77 7.71 -0.68
N PHE A 18 0.15 6.76 -0.78
CA PHE A 18 0.03 5.63 -1.72
C PHE A 18 -1.14 4.72 -1.38
N THR A 19 -1.35 4.45 -0.08
CA THR A 19 -2.49 3.66 0.38
C THR A 19 -3.79 4.40 0.11
N GLY A 20 -3.83 5.71 0.37
CA GLY A 20 -4.96 6.56 0.01
C GLY A 20 -5.24 6.58 -1.48
N MET A 21 -4.20 6.69 -2.30
CA MET A 21 -4.33 6.60 -3.74
C MET A 21 -4.99 5.29 -4.16
N ALA A 22 -4.51 4.15 -3.65
CA ALA A 22 -5.05 2.85 -4.06
C ALA A 22 -6.55 2.71 -3.71
N VAL A 23 -6.95 3.20 -2.53
CA VAL A 23 -8.37 3.17 -2.11
C VAL A 23 -9.21 4.17 -2.90
N GLU A 24 -8.75 5.41 -3.08
CA GLU A 24 -9.48 6.45 -3.82
C GLU A 24 -9.61 6.12 -5.32
N VAL A 25 -8.62 5.47 -5.93
CA VAL A 25 -8.71 5.01 -7.32
C VAL A 25 -9.71 3.87 -7.46
N SER A 26 -9.78 2.95 -6.47
CA SER A 26 -10.60 1.74 -6.58
C SER A 26 -12.06 1.96 -6.15
N GLU A 27 -12.30 2.79 -5.13
CA GLU A 27 -13.59 2.89 -4.44
C GLU A 27 -14.08 4.34 -4.28
N GLY A 28 -13.23 5.32 -4.56
CA GLY A 28 -13.46 6.74 -4.28
C GLY A 28 -13.33 7.61 -5.51
N SER A 29 -12.63 8.74 -5.36
CA SER A 29 -12.37 9.64 -6.48
C SER A 29 -11.02 9.35 -7.13
N THR A 30 -11.05 8.91 -8.41
CA THR A 30 -9.83 8.75 -9.21
C THR A 30 -8.99 10.03 -9.25
N VAL A 31 -9.63 11.20 -9.24
CA VAL A 31 -8.93 12.50 -9.22
C VAL A 31 -8.16 12.69 -7.91
N VAL A 32 -8.80 12.42 -6.77
CA VAL A 32 -8.13 12.48 -5.46
C VAL A 32 -6.99 11.45 -5.42
N GLY A 33 -7.23 10.24 -5.92
CA GLY A 33 -6.19 9.21 -6.02
C GLY A 33 -4.96 9.66 -6.80
N VAL A 34 -5.15 10.29 -7.97
CA VAL A 34 -4.06 10.87 -8.77
C VAL A 34 -3.33 11.99 -8.02
N ILE A 35 -4.05 12.86 -7.30
CA ILE A 35 -3.43 13.91 -6.49
C ILE A 35 -2.56 13.29 -5.39
N LEU A 36 -3.08 12.31 -4.65
CA LEU A 36 -2.34 11.60 -3.60
C LEU A 36 -1.09 10.92 -4.17
N PHE A 37 -1.19 10.33 -5.37
CA PHE A 37 -0.04 9.78 -6.09
C PHE A 37 1.03 10.84 -6.38
N LEU A 38 0.64 11.99 -6.95
CA LEU A 38 1.58 13.05 -7.30
C LEU A 38 2.27 13.62 -6.06
N ILE A 39 1.54 13.82 -4.96
CA ILE A 39 2.13 14.25 -3.69
C ILE A 39 3.10 13.18 -3.17
N SER A 40 2.74 11.90 -3.26
CA SER A 40 3.63 10.81 -2.84
C SER A 40 4.93 10.79 -3.64
N ILE A 41 4.88 10.98 -4.96
CA ILE A 41 6.07 11.11 -5.82
C ILE A 41 6.91 12.32 -5.41
N PHE A 42 6.27 13.46 -5.13
CA PHE A 42 6.99 14.65 -4.67
C PHE A 42 7.70 14.40 -3.34
N LEU A 43 7.06 13.75 -2.37
CA LEU A 43 7.69 13.42 -1.09
C LEU A 43 8.84 12.42 -1.25
N LEU A 44 8.75 11.49 -2.20
CA LEU A 44 9.88 10.62 -2.55
C LEU A 44 11.10 11.41 -3.01
N THR A 45 10.92 12.55 -3.68
CA THR A 45 12.06 13.41 -4.08
C THR A 45 12.70 14.13 -2.90
N GLN A 46 11.99 14.26 -1.77
CA GLN A 46 12.47 14.91 -0.54
C GLN A 46 13.26 13.97 0.38
N ILE A 47 13.22 12.66 0.13
CA ILE A 47 13.99 11.67 0.91
C ILE A 47 15.48 11.88 0.63
N ASN A 48 16.23 12.22 1.67
CA ASN A 48 17.65 12.50 1.53
C ASN A 48 18.45 11.21 1.63
N PHE A 49 18.78 10.64 0.48
CA PHE A 49 19.59 9.45 0.40
C PHE A 49 21.08 9.79 0.56
N LYS A 50 21.70 9.40 1.68
CA LYS A 50 23.10 9.70 2.00
C LYS A 50 24.07 8.96 1.07
N HIS A 51 23.77 7.70 0.72
CA HIS A 51 24.68 6.87 -0.06
C HIS A 51 24.41 6.85 -1.56
N LEU A 52 23.30 7.44 -2.01
CA LEU A 52 22.92 7.35 -3.41
C LEU A 52 23.78 8.21 -4.35
N GLY A 53 24.44 9.25 -3.83
CA GLY A 53 25.44 10.02 -4.58
C GLY A 53 26.67 9.20 -4.99
N ASN A 54 26.98 8.14 -4.23
CA ASN A 54 28.11 7.23 -4.47
C ASN A 54 27.68 5.84 -4.96
N SER A 55 26.39 5.49 -4.89
CA SER A 55 25.90 4.24 -5.46
C SER A 55 25.81 4.42 -6.97
N GLY A 56 26.69 3.74 -7.71
CA GLY A 56 26.72 3.77 -9.17
C GLY A 56 25.30 3.79 -9.74
N LEU A 57 24.98 4.89 -10.41
CA LEU A 57 23.85 4.96 -11.34
C LEU A 57 23.88 3.63 -12.11
N LEU A 58 22.75 2.91 -12.13
CA LEU A 58 22.63 1.66 -12.88
C LEU A 58 23.36 1.86 -14.21
N LYS A 59 24.33 0.99 -14.53
CA LYS A 59 25.04 1.07 -15.82
C LYS A 59 23.97 1.26 -16.89
N LYS A 60 24.01 2.39 -17.60
CA LYS A 60 23.01 2.73 -18.62
C LYS A 60 22.88 1.53 -19.54
N SER A 61 21.72 0.91 -19.50
CA SER A 61 21.44 -0.34 -20.19
C SER A 61 20.24 -0.07 -21.07
N LYS A 62 20.48 -0.04 -22.38
CA LYS A 62 19.40 0.09 -23.38
C LYS A 62 18.33 -0.97 -23.17
N THR A 63 18.69 -2.13 -22.60
CA THR A 63 17.77 -3.21 -22.25
C THR A 63 16.68 -2.77 -21.27
N TYR A 64 17.01 -2.05 -20.19
CA TYR A 64 15.99 -1.60 -19.23
C TYR A 64 15.02 -0.58 -19.82
N PHE A 65 15.52 0.28 -20.71
CA PHE A 65 14.65 1.21 -21.44
C PHE A 65 13.64 0.45 -22.30
N VAL A 66 14.11 -0.51 -23.10
CA VAL A 66 13.26 -1.31 -24.00
C VAL A 66 12.24 -2.13 -23.20
N ILE A 67 12.67 -2.79 -22.11
CA ILE A 67 11.77 -3.53 -21.22
C ILE A 67 10.71 -2.60 -20.63
N GLY A 68 11.11 -1.43 -20.12
CA GLY A 68 10.18 -0.48 -19.53
C GLY A 68 9.13 0.02 -20.53
N VAL A 69 9.54 0.37 -21.75
CA VAL A 69 8.62 0.77 -22.83
C VAL A 69 7.68 -0.39 -23.20
N PHE A 70 8.20 -1.61 -23.29
CA PHE A 70 7.39 -2.79 -23.60
C PHE A 70 6.32 -3.03 -22.52
N ILE A 71 6.68 -2.99 -21.23
CA ILE A 71 5.75 -3.17 -20.12
C ILE A 71 4.62 -2.14 -20.18
N VAL A 72 4.96 -0.86 -20.28
CA VAL A 72 3.96 0.22 -20.35
C VAL A 72 3.05 0.05 -21.56
N SER A 73 3.62 -0.24 -22.73
CA SER A 73 2.85 -0.37 -23.96
C SER A 73 1.93 -1.60 -23.93
N ALA A 74 2.42 -2.73 -23.42
CA ALA A 74 1.65 -3.98 -23.35
C ALA A 74 0.47 -3.87 -22.38
N ASP A 75 0.70 -3.27 -21.20
CA ASP A 75 -0.33 -3.08 -20.17
C ASP A 75 -1.43 -2.13 -20.67
N LEU A 76 -1.06 -0.96 -21.20
CA LEU A 76 -2.02 -0.01 -21.78
C LEU A 76 -2.78 -0.61 -22.96
N TYR A 77 -2.11 -1.36 -23.84
CA TYR A 77 -2.75 -2.00 -24.97
C TYR A 77 -3.77 -3.07 -24.53
N TYR A 78 -3.42 -3.88 -23.54
CA TYR A 78 -4.32 -4.88 -22.98
C TYR A 78 -5.56 -4.24 -22.36
N ASN A 79 -5.37 -3.21 -21.53
CA ASN A 79 -6.47 -2.49 -20.88
C ASN A 79 -7.37 -1.77 -21.90
N PHE A 80 -6.78 -1.08 -22.88
CA PHE A 80 -7.53 -0.41 -23.95
C PHE A 80 -8.35 -1.39 -24.79
N LYS A 81 -7.77 -2.54 -25.15
CA LYS A 81 -8.45 -3.55 -25.99
C LYS A 81 -9.62 -4.22 -25.27
N ASN A 82 -9.48 -4.48 -23.98
CA ASN A 82 -10.51 -5.17 -23.20
C ASN A 82 -11.54 -4.22 -22.58
N GLY A 83 -11.39 -2.91 -22.76
CA GLY A 83 -12.28 -1.90 -22.17
C GLY A 83 -12.27 -1.90 -20.63
N GLY A 84 -11.18 -2.39 -20.03
CA GLY A 84 -11.04 -2.52 -18.58
C GLY A 84 -10.62 -1.21 -17.92
N GLU A 85 -11.00 -1.05 -16.64
CA GLU A 85 -10.46 -0.01 -15.77
C GLU A 85 -9.08 -0.41 -15.25
N LEU A 86 -8.20 0.58 -15.01
CA LEU A 86 -6.88 0.32 -14.45
C LEU A 86 -7.00 -0.07 -12.98
N GLY A 87 -6.71 -1.34 -12.67
CA GLY A 87 -6.64 -1.83 -11.31
C GLY A 87 -5.31 -1.50 -10.63
N THR A 88 -5.19 -1.87 -9.36
CA THR A 88 -3.97 -1.64 -8.58
C THR A 88 -2.74 -2.32 -9.18
N LEU A 89 -2.89 -3.53 -9.75
CA LEU A 89 -1.80 -4.24 -10.40
C LEU A 89 -1.33 -3.52 -11.67
N ASP A 90 -2.26 -3.02 -12.49
CA ASP A 90 -1.95 -2.26 -13.70
C ASP A 90 -1.18 -0.99 -13.35
N VAL A 91 -1.68 -0.21 -12.38
CA VAL A 91 -1.00 1.01 -11.90
C VAL A 91 0.43 0.72 -11.43
N MET A 92 0.63 -0.35 -10.66
CA MET A 92 1.96 -0.72 -10.17
C MET A 92 2.87 -1.28 -11.27
N THR A 93 2.32 -1.94 -12.27
CA THR A 93 3.04 -2.46 -13.45
C THR A 93 3.46 -1.32 -14.39
N LEU A 94 2.56 -0.37 -14.64
CA LEU A 94 2.85 0.88 -15.35
C LEU A 94 3.91 1.69 -14.60
N PHE A 95 3.80 1.82 -13.28
CA PHE A 95 4.78 2.51 -12.46
C PHE A 95 6.15 1.82 -12.49
N PHE A 96 6.19 0.49 -12.53
CA PHE A 96 7.42 -0.28 -12.73
C PHE A 96 8.06 0.00 -14.09
N GLY A 97 7.29 -0.09 -15.18
CA GLY A 97 7.78 0.19 -16.53
C GLY A 97 8.28 1.64 -16.68
N ALA A 98 7.52 2.61 -16.18
CA ALA A 98 7.92 4.02 -16.16
C ALA A 98 9.18 4.26 -15.32
N SER A 99 9.31 3.57 -14.19
CA SER A 99 10.50 3.60 -13.34
C SER A 99 11.73 3.04 -14.09
N LEU A 100 11.60 1.93 -14.81
CA LEU A 100 12.70 1.41 -15.63
C LEU A 100 13.14 2.40 -16.70
N ILE A 101 12.19 3.06 -17.39
CA ILE A 101 12.50 4.12 -18.37
C ILE A 101 13.23 5.28 -17.68
N GLY A 102 12.70 5.75 -16.55
CA GLY A 102 13.25 6.89 -15.81
C GLY A 102 14.67 6.68 -15.30
N THR A 103 15.06 5.44 -14.96
CA THR A 103 16.45 5.12 -14.59
C THR A 103 17.46 5.36 -15.72
N GLN A 104 17.01 5.46 -16.97
CA GLN A 104 17.86 5.68 -18.14
C GLN A 104 17.97 7.15 -18.54
N LEU A 105 17.19 8.05 -17.92
CA LEU A 105 17.24 9.48 -18.17
C LEU A 105 18.54 10.10 -17.64
N GLN A 106 18.96 11.20 -18.27
CA GLN A 106 20.23 11.86 -17.91
C GLN A 106 20.15 12.63 -16.58
N ASN A 107 18.95 13.03 -16.15
CA ASN A 107 18.76 13.78 -14.92
C ASN A 107 19.00 12.87 -13.69
N PRO A 108 20.03 13.14 -12.86
CA PRO A 108 20.36 12.30 -11.72
C PRO A 108 19.27 12.22 -10.64
N GLN A 109 18.45 13.27 -10.50
CA GLN A 109 17.33 13.27 -9.55
C GLN A 109 16.20 12.36 -10.04
N ILE A 110 15.88 12.40 -11.33
CA ILE A 110 14.86 11.52 -11.91
C ILE A 110 15.33 10.07 -11.84
N ALA A 111 16.55 9.78 -12.28
CA ALA A 111 17.10 8.42 -12.23
C ALA A 111 17.12 7.83 -10.81
N ARG A 112 17.35 8.66 -9.79
CA ARG A 112 17.28 8.32 -8.37
C ARG A 112 15.88 7.90 -7.94
N VAL A 113 14.89 8.76 -8.19
CA VAL A 113 13.49 8.49 -7.82
C VAL A 113 12.96 7.28 -8.57
N SER A 114 13.30 7.16 -9.85
CA SER A 114 12.95 6.02 -10.69
C SER A 114 13.60 4.71 -10.22
N LYS A 115 14.84 4.72 -9.71
CA LYS A 115 15.44 3.52 -9.13
C LYS A 115 14.69 3.05 -7.89
N PHE A 116 14.29 4.00 -7.04
CA PHE A 116 13.48 3.69 -5.86
C PHE A 116 12.09 3.18 -6.24
N GLY A 117 11.43 3.86 -7.18
CA GLY A 117 10.14 3.43 -7.74
C GLY A 117 10.19 2.03 -8.34
N ALA A 118 11.27 1.68 -9.05
CA ALA A 118 11.48 0.35 -9.60
C ALA A 118 11.56 -0.73 -8.50
N TYR A 119 12.24 -0.47 -7.39
CA TYR A 119 12.27 -1.42 -6.26
C TYR A 119 10.90 -1.59 -5.62
N ILE A 120 10.19 -0.49 -5.34
CA ILE A 120 8.85 -0.56 -4.72
C ILE A 120 7.90 -1.37 -5.60
N SER A 121 7.83 -1.01 -6.87
CA SER A 121 6.88 -1.60 -7.81
C SER A 121 7.22 -3.03 -8.20
N SER A 122 8.50 -3.38 -8.37
CA SER A 122 8.90 -4.77 -8.60
C SER A 122 8.54 -5.67 -7.42
N VAL A 123 8.83 -5.25 -6.19
CA VAL A 123 8.46 -6.03 -4.99
C VAL A 123 6.96 -6.16 -4.89
N PHE A 124 6.20 -5.08 -5.11
CA PHE A 124 4.74 -5.14 -5.11
C PHE A 124 4.21 -6.13 -6.14
N VAL A 125 4.63 -6.02 -7.41
CA VAL A 125 4.17 -6.88 -8.50
C VAL A 125 4.53 -8.34 -8.21
N VAL A 126 5.74 -8.62 -7.74
CA VAL A 126 6.15 -9.99 -7.40
C VAL A 126 5.31 -10.57 -6.27
N LEU A 127 5.10 -9.82 -5.18
CA LEU A 127 4.27 -10.29 -4.07
C LEU A 127 2.82 -10.47 -4.51
N TYR A 128 2.28 -9.54 -5.31
CA TYR A 128 0.94 -9.67 -5.88
C TYR A 128 0.82 -10.96 -6.69
N LEU A 129 1.73 -11.21 -7.64
CA LEU A 129 1.71 -12.42 -8.47
C LEU A 129 1.84 -13.69 -7.64
N ILE A 130 2.62 -13.69 -6.55
CA ILE A 130 2.74 -14.83 -5.64
C ILE A 130 1.41 -15.09 -4.90
N PHE A 131 0.89 -14.06 -4.22
CA PHE A 131 -0.23 -14.22 -3.29
C PHE A 131 -1.60 -14.25 -3.97
N TYR A 132 -1.78 -13.53 -5.08
CA TYR A 132 -3.05 -13.47 -5.80
C TYR A 132 -3.09 -14.42 -7.00
N SER A 133 -2.02 -14.52 -7.80
CA SER A 133 -2.06 -15.32 -9.04
C SER A 133 -1.57 -16.76 -8.83
N MET A 134 -0.39 -16.95 -8.25
CA MET A 134 0.22 -18.26 -8.08
C MET A 134 -0.54 -19.10 -7.04
N PHE A 135 -0.95 -18.51 -5.92
CA PHE A 135 -1.76 -19.22 -4.94
C PHE A 135 -3.14 -19.60 -5.49
N ALA A 136 -3.80 -18.72 -6.24
CA ALA A 136 -5.04 -19.07 -6.93
C ALA A 136 -4.83 -20.21 -7.93
N PHE A 137 -3.76 -20.15 -8.74
CA PHE A 137 -3.41 -21.23 -9.68
C PHE A 137 -3.14 -22.57 -8.98
N LEU A 138 -2.56 -22.55 -7.78
CA LEU A 138 -2.30 -23.75 -6.96
C LEU A 138 -3.50 -24.17 -6.10
N ASN A 139 -4.67 -23.52 -6.25
CA ASN A 139 -5.86 -23.72 -5.39
C ASN A 139 -5.56 -23.55 -3.89
N ILE A 140 -4.63 -22.66 -3.54
CA ILE A 140 -4.32 -22.28 -2.17
C ILE A 140 -5.19 -21.09 -1.80
N ASP A 141 -6.14 -21.35 -0.89
CA ASP A 141 -7.12 -20.38 -0.40
C ASP A 141 -6.53 -19.36 0.60
N PHE A 142 -5.37 -18.80 0.26
CA PHE A 142 -4.59 -17.97 1.18
C PHE A 142 -5.31 -16.66 1.53
N LEU A 143 -5.83 -15.96 0.52
CA LEU A 143 -6.47 -14.66 0.70
C LEU A 143 -7.68 -14.78 1.63
N HIS A 144 -8.57 -15.71 1.32
CA HIS A 144 -9.78 -15.95 2.10
C HIS A 144 -9.46 -16.39 3.53
N LYS A 145 -8.45 -17.22 3.74
CA LYS A 145 -7.97 -17.60 5.08
C LYS A 145 -7.33 -16.43 5.82
N PHE A 146 -6.53 -15.63 5.13
CA PHE A 146 -5.89 -14.46 5.73
C PHE A 146 -6.96 -13.47 6.20
N ASP A 147 -7.92 -13.14 5.34
CA ASP A 147 -9.01 -12.23 5.67
C ASP A 147 -9.87 -12.76 6.81
N HIS A 148 -10.19 -14.06 6.83
CA HIS A 148 -10.93 -14.67 7.92
C HIS A 148 -10.18 -14.61 9.27
N TYR A 149 -8.97 -15.16 9.32
CA TYR A 149 -8.27 -15.39 10.58
C TYR A 149 -7.54 -14.16 11.11
N MET A 150 -7.03 -13.31 10.22
CA MET A 150 -6.21 -12.16 10.61
C MET A 150 -7.03 -10.86 10.66
N ILE A 151 -8.14 -10.75 9.92
CA ILE A 151 -8.90 -9.49 9.86
C ILE A 151 -10.28 -9.65 10.48
N LEU A 152 -11.10 -10.57 9.96
CA LEU A 152 -12.50 -10.73 10.34
C LEU A 152 -12.66 -11.17 11.79
N LEU A 153 -12.08 -12.31 12.18
CA LEU A 153 -12.25 -12.85 13.53
C LEU A 153 -11.71 -11.92 14.62
N PRO A 154 -10.51 -11.30 14.48
CA PRO A 154 -10.04 -10.32 15.45
C PRO A 154 -10.96 -9.10 15.55
N THR A 155 -11.45 -8.58 14.42
CA THR A 155 -12.39 -7.45 14.39
C THR A 155 -13.69 -7.78 15.12
N VAL A 156 -14.31 -8.91 14.77
CA VAL A 156 -15.57 -9.37 15.39
C VAL A 156 -15.39 -9.55 16.90
N LYS A 157 -14.27 -10.14 17.32
CA LYS A 157 -13.97 -10.32 18.75
C LYS A 157 -13.84 -8.98 19.48
N ILE A 158 -13.10 -8.02 18.92
CA ILE A 158 -12.90 -6.70 19.52
C ILE A 158 -14.24 -5.96 19.63
N ILE A 159 -15.05 -5.95 18.58
CA ILE A 159 -16.36 -5.30 18.59
C ILE A 159 -17.34 -6.01 19.51
N GLY A 160 -17.28 -7.35 19.59
CA GLY A 160 -18.07 -8.13 20.54
C GLY A 160 -17.78 -7.77 22.00
N LEU A 161 -16.54 -7.40 22.34
CA LEU A 161 -16.19 -6.88 23.68
C LEU A 161 -16.85 -5.53 23.98
N MET A 162 -17.28 -4.78 22.96
CA MET A 162 -18.04 -3.54 23.09
C MET A 162 -19.56 -3.77 23.22
N GLY A 163 -20.01 -5.04 23.22
CA GLY A 163 -21.42 -5.41 23.33
C GLY A 163 -22.21 -5.34 22.02
N ILE A 164 -21.53 -5.19 20.87
CA ILE A 164 -22.17 -5.12 19.56
C ILE A 164 -22.23 -6.53 18.96
N PRO A 165 -23.42 -7.08 18.66
CA PRO A 165 -23.57 -8.43 18.13
C PRO A 165 -23.29 -8.45 16.63
N LEU A 166 -22.09 -8.91 16.26
CA LEU A 166 -21.73 -9.22 14.89
C LEU A 166 -21.77 -10.73 14.69
N GLU A 167 -22.42 -11.19 13.61
CA GLU A 167 -22.55 -12.61 13.32
C GLU A 167 -21.74 -13.01 12.09
N VAL A 168 -20.84 -13.96 12.26
CA VAL A 168 -20.05 -14.51 11.16
C VAL A 168 -20.90 -15.54 10.41
N ILE A 169 -21.30 -15.22 9.18
CA ILE A 169 -22.17 -16.07 8.36
C ILE A 169 -21.42 -16.83 7.26
N ALA A 170 -20.20 -16.40 6.91
CA ALA A 170 -19.30 -17.10 6.00
C ALA A 170 -17.83 -16.72 6.28
N THR A 171 -16.89 -17.33 5.56
CA THR A 171 -15.43 -17.12 5.70
C THR A 171 -15.03 -15.64 5.70
N GLU A 172 -15.63 -14.82 4.84
CA GLU A 172 -15.33 -13.39 4.75
C GLU A 172 -16.53 -12.51 5.05
N THR A 173 -17.64 -13.09 5.49
CA THR A 173 -18.92 -12.39 5.56
C THR A 173 -19.45 -12.30 6.99
N VAL A 174 -19.78 -11.08 7.38
CA VAL A 174 -20.38 -10.75 8.66
C VAL A 174 -21.76 -10.13 8.42
N ARG A 175 -22.77 -10.60 9.15
CA ARG A 175 -24.05 -9.93 9.28
C ARG A 175 -23.98 -8.89 10.40
N ILE A 176 -24.41 -7.67 10.07
CA ILE A 176 -24.49 -6.53 10.98
C ILE A 176 -25.98 -6.18 11.11
N SER A 177 -26.52 -6.33 12.31
CA SER A 177 -27.92 -5.96 12.63
C SER A 177 -27.93 -4.65 13.43
N GLY A 178 -27.58 -3.56 12.75
CA GLY A 178 -27.48 -2.21 13.32
C GLY A 178 -28.73 -1.37 13.03
N VAL A 179 -28.52 -0.12 12.61
CA VAL A 179 -29.61 0.76 12.10
C VAL A 179 -30.36 0.12 10.94
N GLU A 180 -29.66 -0.68 10.14
CA GLU A 180 -30.22 -1.53 9.09
C GLU A 180 -29.56 -2.91 9.09
N GLU A 181 -30.26 -3.91 8.58
CA GLU A 181 -29.67 -5.24 8.38
C GLU A 181 -28.83 -5.26 7.10
N MET A 182 -27.56 -5.59 7.24
CA MET A 182 -26.65 -5.68 6.10
C MET A 182 -25.63 -6.80 6.28
N THR A 183 -25.13 -7.30 5.15
CA THR A 183 -24.01 -8.24 5.12
C THR A 183 -22.79 -7.54 4.56
N MET A 184 -21.67 -7.62 5.28
CA MET A 184 -20.40 -7.06 4.84
C MET A 184 -19.44 -8.19 4.51
N VAL A 185 -18.82 -8.10 3.33
CA VAL A 185 -17.78 -9.03 2.87
C VAL A 185 -16.43 -8.31 2.95
N ILE A 186 -15.45 -8.92 3.61
CA ILE A 186 -14.06 -8.47 3.53
C ILE A 186 -13.52 -8.92 2.18
N GLY A 187 -13.29 -7.96 1.28
CA GLY A 187 -12.67 -8.20 -0.02
C GLY A 187 -11.20 -7.77 -0.06
N GLY A 188 -10.51 -8.13 -1.14
CA GLY A 188 -9.06 -7.92 -1.34
C GLY A 188 -8.51 -6.55 -0.90
N PRO A 189 -9.11 -5.39 -1.23
CA PRO A 189 -8.63 -4.08 -0.78
C PRO A 189 -8.73 -3.83 0.75
N CYS A 190 -9.60 -4.57 1.45
CA CYS A 190 -9.79 -4.51 2.90
C CYS A 190 -8.91 -5.50 3.68
N SER A 191 -8.26 -6.45 2.99
CA SER A 191 -7.25 -7.35 3.59
C SER A 191 -6.06 -6.58 4.19
N GLY A 192 -5.75 -5.41 3.64
CA GLY A 192 -4.53 -4.65 3.95
C GLY A 192 -3.26 -5.20 3.29
N LEU A 193 -3.35 -6.28 2.49
CA LEU A 193 -2.20 -6.89 1.83
C LEU A 193 -1.53 -5.93 0.83
N TYR A 194 -2.28 -5.12 0.11
CA TYR A 194 -1.69 -4.12 -0.80
C TYR A 194 -0.80 -3.11 -0.05
N SER A 195 -1.27 -2.59 1.10
CA SER A 195 -0.49 -1.70 1.96
C SER A 195 0.77 -2.40 2.49
N MET A 196 0.66 -3.68 2.86
CA MET A 196 1.81 -4.47 3.30
C MET A 196 2.83 -4.68 2.18
N PHE A 197 2.40 -5.01 0.96
CA PHE A 197 3.29 -5.20 -0.18
C PHE A 197 4.02 -3.91 -0.53
N LEU A 198 3.31 -2.78 -0.52
CA LEU A 198 3.90 -1.45 -0.72
C LEU A 198 4.95 -1.13 0.35
N LEU A 199 4.63 -1.37 1.62
CA LEU A 199 5.58 -1.17 2.72
C LEU A 199 6.84 -2.01 2.58
N ILE A 200 6.67 -3.29 2.28
CA ILE A 200 7.79 -4.20 2.05
C ILE A 200 8.65 -3.67 0.90
N GLY A 201 8.03 -3.23 -0.20
CA GLY A 201 8.72 -2.62 -1.34
C GLY A 201 9.48 -1.33 -0.99
N ILE A 202 8.90 -0.46 -0.17
CA ILE A 202 9.52 0.80 0.27
C ILE A 202 10.72 0.53 1.19
N VAL A 203 10.55 -0.31 2.22
CA VAL A 203 11.64 -0.64 3.15
C VAL A 203 12.75 -1.41 2.44
N PHE A 204 12.39 -2.35 1.55
CA PHE A 204 13.36 -3.06 0.73
C PHE A 204 14.11 -2.10 -0.19
N GLY A 205 13.40 -1.25 -0.93
CA GLY A 205 14.03 -0.24 -1.80
C GLY A 205 14.95 0.69 -1.03
N TYR A 206 14.57 1.08 0.19
CA TYR A 206 15.36 1.97 1.04
C TYR A 206 16.63 1.26 1.52
N SER A 207 16.49 0.01 1.97
CA SER A 207 17.60 -0.84 2.37
C SER A 207 18.60 -1.07 1.23
N GLN A 208 18.13 -1.36 0.01
CA GLN A 208 19.00 -1.55 -1.16
C GLN A 208 19.75 -0.27 -1.54
N ILE A 209 19.11 0.89 -1.37
CA ILE A 209 19.71 2.18 -1.70
C ILE A 209 20.73 2.62 -0.65
N GLU A 210 20.37 2.57 0.63
CA GLU A 210 21.24 2.99 1.74
C GLU A 210 22.22 1.89 2.16
N LYS A 211 22.20 0.73 1.49
CA LYS A 211 23.03 -0.44 1.82
C LYS A 211 22.94 -0.79 3.30
N MET A 212 21.70 -0.83 3.81
CA MET A 212 21.45 -1.13 5.20
C MET A 212 21.85 -2.57 5.51
N ASP A 213 22.24 -2.81 6.76
CA ASP A 213 22.48 -4.15 7.23
C ASP A 213 21.18 -4.97 7.24
N PHE A 214 21.34 -6.29 7.10
CA PHE A 214 20.22 -7.21 6.98
C PHE A 214 19.32 -7.20 8.23
N ASN A 215 19.93 -7.10 9.43
CA ASN A 215 19.20 -7.13 10.70
C ASN A 215 18.30 -5.90 10.84
N ARG A 216 18.83 -4.71 10.57
CA ARG A 216 18.07 -3.45 10.59
C ARG A 216 16.96 -3.45 9.54
N THR A 217 17.23 -4.00 8.36
CA THR A 217 16.22 -4.17 7.30
C THR A 217 15.08 -5.06 7.78
N PHE A 218 15.39 -6.22 8.36
CA PHE A 218 14.38 -7.17 8.85
C PHE A 218 13.57 -6.58 10.01
N MET A 219 14.21 -5.87 10.95
CA MET A 219 13.52 -5.16 12.03
C MET A 219 12.56 -4.09 11.50
N MET A 220 12.99 -3.29 10.51
CA MET A 220 12.14 -2.27 9.89
C MET A 220 10.97 -2.90 9.14
N LEU A 221 11.19 -3.98 8.41
CA LEU A 221 10.13 -4.72 7.73
C LEU A 221 9.09 -5.24 8.74
N GLY A 222 9.55 -5.90 9.81
CA GLY A 222 8.66 -6.41 10.86
C GLY A 222 7.84 -5.30 11.51
N PHE A 223 8.47 -4.17 11.84
CA PHE A 223 7.78 -3.00 12.38
C PHE A 223 6.74 -2.45 11.41
N CYS A 224 7.10 -2.23 10.14
CA CYS A 224 6.19 -1.71 9.13
C CYS A 224 5.00 -2.63 8.91
N VAL A 225 5.22 -3.95 8.77
CA VAL A 225 4.12 -4.93 8.61
C VAL A 225 3.19 -4.90 9.81
N ALA A 226 3.73 -4.86 11.04
CA ALA A 226 2.92 -4.75 12.25
C ALA A 226 2.07 -3.48 12.26
N VAL A 227 2.66 -2.33 11.90
CA VAL A 227 1.94 -1.05 11.83
C VAL A 227 0.84 -1.09 10.77
N ALA A 228 1.11 -1.61 9.58
CA ALA A 228 0.09 -1.75 8.54
C ALA A 228 -1.05 -2.67 8.95
N TYR A 229 -0.73 -3.80 9.57
CA TYR A 229 -1.72 -4.75 10.07
C TYR A 229 -2.64 -4.11 11.12
N ILE A 230 -2.05 -3.47 12.14
CA ILE A 230 -2.81 -2.80 13.21
C ILE A 230 -3.67 -1.67 12.63
N SER A 231 -3.11 -0.87 11.72
CA SER A 231 -3.84 0.21 11.05
C SER A 231 -5.02 -0.31 10.23
N ASN A 232 -4.83 -1.43 9.53
CA ASN A 232 -5.91 -2.07 8.78
C ASN A 232 -6.99 -2.66 9.70
N LEU A 233 -6.60 -3.30 10.80
CA LEU A 233 -7.54 -3.80 11.78
C LEU A 233 -8.39 -2.67 12.37
N PHE A 234 -7.76 -1.55 12.72
CA PHE A 234 -8.46 -0.35 13.19
C PHE A 234 -9.41 0.21 12.12
N ARG A 235 -8.99 0.27 10.85
CA ARG A 235 -9.85 0.65 9.72
C ARG A 235 -11.11 -0.21 9.67
N VAL A 236 -10.98 -1.52 9.67
CA VAL A 236 -12.13 -2.45 9.55
C VAL A 236 -13.06 -2.32 10.76
N ILE A 237 -12.50 -2.14 11.97
CA ILE A 237 -13.30 -1.86 13.17
C ILE A 237 -14.13 -0.59 13.00
N VAL A 238 -13.51 0.51 12.56
CA VAL A 238 -14.23 1.77 12.31
C VAL A 238 -15.35 1.58 11.29
N LEU A 239 -15.11 0.84 10.20
CA LEU A 239 -16.14 0.58 9.19
C LEU A 239 -17.32 -0.22 9.73
N TYR A 240 -17.06 -1.25 10.53
CA TYR A 240 -18.12 -2.06 11.13
C TYR A 240 -18.92 -1.25 12.15
N LEU A 241 -18.25 -0.41 12.95
CA LEU A 241 -18.93 0.50 13.88
C LEU A 241 -19.77 1.54 13.12
N THR A 242 -19.23 2.13 12.05
CA THR A 242 -19.97 3.09 11.23
C THR A 242 -21.18 2.44 10.57
N ALA A 243 -21.03 1.24 10.00
CA ALA A 243 -22.15 0.48 9.46
C ALA A 243 -23.23 0.22 10.51
N TYR A 244 -22.83 -0.22 11.71
CA TYR A 244 -23.76 -0.52 12.78
C TYR A 244 -24.56 0.72 13.25
N TYR A 245 -23.90 1.87 13.43
CA TYR A 245 -24.52 3.08 13.99
C TYR A 245 -25.14 4.04 12.97
N TYR A 246 -24.69 4.02 11.72
CA TYR A 246 -25.03 5.05 10.72
C TYR A 246 -25.42 4.48 9.35
N GLY A 247 -25.46 3.15 9.20
CA GLY A 247 -25.83 2.48 7.95
C GLY A 247 -24.73 2.45 6.89
N GLN A 248 -25.05 1.82 5.76
CA GLN A 248 -24.16 1.51 4.66
C GLN A 248 -23.65 2.76 3.94
N GLU A 249 -24.50 3.76 3.71
CA GLU A 249 -24.10 4.98 2.98
C GLU A 249 -22.99 5.72 3.71
N THR A 250 -23.16 5.93 5.02
CA THR A 250 -22.14 6.57 5.86
C THR A 250 -20.87 5.72 5.93
N MET A 251 -21.01 4.39 6.03
CA MET A 251 -19.87 3.48 6.04
C MET A 251 -19.06 3.58 4.74
N MET A 252 -19.71 3.64 3.58
CA MET A 252 -19.01 3.77 2.29
C MET A 252 -18.29 5.11 2.16
N MET A 253 -18.86 6.21 2.66
CA MET A 253 -18.17 7.50 2.73
C MET A 253 -16.96 7.45 3.67
N VAL A 254 -17.05 6.73 4.78
CA VAL A 254 -15.89 6.51 5.67
C VAL A 254 -14.87 5.58 5.00
N HIS A 255 -15.31 4.56 4.25
CA HIS A 255 -14.48 3.56 3.58
C HIS A 255 -13.46 4.17 2.62
N THR A 256 -13.89 5.16 1.84
CA THR A 256 -13.05 5.87 0.86
C THR A 256 -11.91 6.64 1.52
N HIS A 257 -12.17 7.26 2.68
CA HIS A 257 -11.24 8.24 3.26
C HIS A 257 -10.47 7.75 4.49
N ILE A 258 -11.06 6.86 5.30
CA ILE A 258 -10.50 6.51 6.62
C ILE A 258 -9.14 5.84 6.51
N GLY A 259 -8.90 5.09 5.44
CA GLY A 259 -7.64 4.37 5.24
C GLY A 259 -6.44 5.32 5.26
N TRP A 260 -6.45 6.35 4.42
CA TRP A 260 -5.33 7.29 4.34
C TRP A 260 -5.26 8.24 5.54
N ILE A 261 -6.40 8.58 6.13
CA ILE A 261 -6.45 9.38 7.37
C ILE A 261 -5.74 8.63 8.51
N ILE A 262 -6.01 7.34 8.68
CA ILE A 262 -5.35 6.51 9.70
C ILE A 262 -3.84 6.49 9.46
N PHE A 263 -3.39 6.20 8.22
CA PHE A 263 -1.96 6.17 7.94
C PHE A 263 -1.28 7.53 8.10
N ALA A 264 -1.94 8.63 7.74
CA ALA A 264 -1.44 9.99 7.97
C ALA A 264 -1.34 10.30 9.47
N GLY A 265 -2.34 9.89 10.26
CA GLY A 265 -2.35 10.02 11.71
C GLY A 265 -1.22 9.22 12.38
N VAL A 266 -0.97 7.99 11.92
CA VAL A 266 0.16 7.17 12.39
C VAL A 266 1.49 7.84 12.05
N ALA A 267 1.66 8.34 10.82
CA ALA A 267 2.87 9.08 10.44
C ALA A 267 3.08 10.33 11.31
N ALA A 268 2.01 11.08 11.59
CA ALA A 268 2.04 12.25 12.47
C ALA A 268 2.36 11.89 13.93
N GLY A 269 1.77 10.82 14.45
CA GLY A 269 2.08 10.31 15.79
C GLY A 269 3.56 9.93 15.92
N ILE A 270 4.09 9.21 14.94
CA ILE A 270 5.52 8.85 14.90
C ILE A 270 6.39 10.11 14.84
N MET A 271 6.03 11.14 14.05
CA MET A 271 6.73 12.43 14.04
C MET A 271 6.76 13.06 15.44
N TYR A 272 5.60 13.15 16.10
CA TYR A 272 5.48 13.76 17.41
C TYR A 272 6.34 13.05 18.46
N PHE A 273 6.34 11.71 18.49
CA PHE A 273 7.18 10.94 19.42
C PHE A 273 8.68 11.07 19.13
N ILE A 274 9.06 11.23 17.86
CA ILE A 274 10.45 11.47 17.46
C ILE A 274 10.89 12.88 17.89
N GLU A 275 10.02 13.88 17.77
CA GLU A 275 10.32 15.26 18.19
C GLU A 275 10.36 15.42 19.70
N LEU A 276 9.51 14.73 20.46
CA LEU A 276 9.52 14.71 21.92
C LEU A 276 10.76 14.05 22.53
N LYS A 277 11.40 13.12 21.82
CA LYS A 277 12.64 12.46 22.26
C LYS A 277 13.89 13.31 21.99
N ARG A 278 13.72 14.55 21.57
CA ARG A 278 14.78 15.48 21.20
C ARG A 278 14.88 16.63 22.19
#